data_AF-A0A8T0GMZ4-F1
#
_entry.id   AF-A0A8T0GMZ4-F1
#
_cell.length_a   1.000
_cell.length_b   1.000
_cell.length_c   1.000
_cell.angle_alpha   90.00
_cell.angle_beta   90.00
_cell.angle_gamma   90.00
#
_symmetry.space_group_name_H-M   'P 1'
#
loop_
_entity.id
_entity.type
_entity.pdbx_description
1 polymer ?
#
loop_
_entity_poly.entity_id
_entity_poly.type
_entity_poly.pdbx_seq_one_letter_code
_entity_poly.pdbx_strand_id
1 'polypeptide(L)'
;MAPKEPPKTPSPPKTPTKQYRKVTPMDPTSANKIWADVCNKTERMDRKTGPFQLDVRKLIILAEKPNYVTPDVKVTIKEFEEAIKLMEKVDPIKERQKVPPEKYNLPLTVAQDYGWYSKPLIKKHPLFTYPKNMCEITEYADAYYRSQGRNPFQRKEPIVEEGDKGKGKEGNAKPQTPAKK
;
A
#
# COMPACT_ATOMS: atom_id res chain seq x y z
N MET A 1 -8.82 62.56 72.51
CA MET A 1 -8.72 62.41 71.03
C MET A 1 -7.72 61.30 70.75
N ALA A 2 -8.20 60.14 70.30
CA ALA A 2 -7.35 59.03 69.85
C ALA A 2 -7.68 58.77 68.36
N PRO A 3 -6.69 58.62 67.47
CA PRO A 3 -6.93 58.43 66.05
C PRO A 3 -7.41 57.00 65.76
N LYS A 4 -8.48 56.89 64.97
CA LYS A 4 -9.03 55.63 64.46
C LYS A 4 -8.13 55.10 63.34
N GLU A 5 -7.63 53.88 63.47
CA GLU A 5 -6.92 53.18 62.38
C GLU A 5 -7.86 52.89 61.19
N PRO A 6 -7.38 52.98 59.94
CA PRO A 6 -8.20 52.67 58.77
C PRO A 6 -8.38 51.15 58.58
N PRO A 7 -9.52 50.70 58.02
CA PRO A 7 -9.81 49.29 57.84
C PRO A 7 -8.91 48.63 56.79
N LYS A 8 -8.35 47.46 57.14
CA LYS A 8 -7.57 46.61 56.23
C LYS A 8 -8.45 46.11 55.08
N THR A 9 -8.14 46.53 53.85
CA THR A 9 -8.75 45.99 52.63
C THR A 9 -8.28 44.55 52.39
N PRO A 10 -9.17 43.61 52.00
CA PRO A 10 -8.76 42.25 51.65
C PRO A 10 -7.99 42.24 50.32
N SER A 11 -6.82 41.60 50.34
CA SER A 11 -5.98 41.38 49.16
C SER A 11 -6.73 40.58 48.07
N PRO A 12 -6.48 40.85 46.77
CA PRO A 12 -7.14 40.11 45.69
C PRO A 12 -6.74 38.62 45.69
N PRO A 13 -7.65 37.71 45.29
CA PRO A 13 -7.39 36.27 45.25
C PRO A 13 -6.29 35.96 44.23
N LYS A 14 -5.26 35.22 44.65
CA LYS A 14 -4.19 34.74 43.76
C LYS A 14 -4.79 33.82 42.70
N THR A 15 -4.78 34.24 41.44
CA THR A 15 -5.13 33.38 40.30
C THR A 15 -4.19 32.18 40.23
N PRO A 16 -4.68 30.95 39.99
CA PRO A 16 -3.83 29.77 39.87
C PRO A 16 -2.94 29.91 38.64
N THR A 17 -1.64 30.03 38.87
CA THR A 17 -0.61 30.03 37.82
C THR A 17 -0.71 28.71 37.05
N LYS A 18 -1.08 28.77 35.76
CA LYS A 18 -1.11 27.58 34.88
C LYS A 18 0.30 26.98 34.82
N GLN A 19 0.49 25.85 35.48
CA GLN A 19 1.69 25.04 35.34
C GLN A 19 1.64 24.36 33.96
N TYR A 20 2.44 24.84 33.02
CA TYR A 20 2.64 24.15 31.76
C TYR A 20 3.41 22.84 32.06
N ARG A 21 2.76 21.69 31.89
CA ARG A 21 3.44 20.39 31.94
C ARG A 21 4.51 20.38 30.85
N LYS A 22 5.76 20.14 31.24
CA LYS A 22 6.85 19.89 30.30
C LYS A 22 6.47 18.69 29.45
N VAL A 23 6.28 18.90 28.14
CA VAL A 23 6.00 17.83 27.19
C VAL A 23 7.30 17.08 26.99
N THR A 24 7.39 15.86 27.52
CA THR A 24 8.49 14.94 27.21
C THR A 24 8.41 14.55 25.73
N PRO A 25 9.53 14.55 24.99
CA PRO A 25 9.57 14.03 23.63
C PRO A 25 9.08 12.58 23.63
N MET A 26 8.08 12.30 22.79
CA MET A 26 7.46 10.98 22.72
C MET A 26 8.38 10.01 21.96
N ASP A 27 8.48 8.77 22.44
CA ASP A 27 9.24 7.72 21.75
C ASP A 27 8.66 7.48 20.34
N PRO A 28 9.48 7.39 19.27
CA PRO A 28 9.00 7.19 17.90
C PRO A 28 8.09 5.97 17.75
N THR A 29 8.35 4.87 18.47
CA THR A 29 7.50 3.67 18.41
C THR A 29 6.11 3.95 18.97
N SER A 30 6.04 4.67 20.08
CA SER A 30 4.78 5.07 20.69
C SER A 30 4.00 6.07 19.83
N ALA A 31 4.68 7.00 19.14
CA ALA A 31 4.05 7.92 18.19
C ALA A 31 3.45 7.16 16.98
N ASN A 32 4.18 6.19 16.43
CA ASN A 32 3.70 5.34 15.34
C ASN A 32 2.48 4.49 15.75
N LYS A 33 2.45 4.01 17.00
CA LYS A 33 1.32 3.24 17.52
C LYS A 33 0.05 4.10 17.64
N ILE A 34 0.18 5.32 18.18
CA ILE A 34 -0.95 6.28 18.24
C ILE A 34 -1.44 6.60 16.84
N TRP A 35 -0.51 6.82 15.89
CA TRP A 35 -0.87 7.08 14.51
C TRP A 35 -1.65 5.91 13.88
N ALA A 36 -1.19 4.67 14.06
CA ALA A 36 -1.88 3.48 13.59
C ALA A 36 -3.29 3.36 14.19
N ASP A 37 -3.45 3.61 15.49
CA ASP A 37 -4.77 3.59 16.15
C ASP A 37 -5.71 4.67 15.60
N VAL A 38 -5.18 5.86 15.29
CA VAL A 38 -5.96 6.94 14.64
C VAL A 38 -6.38 6.52 13.24
N CYS A 39 -5.48 5.97 12.41
CA CYS A 39 -5.81 5.46 11.07
C CYS A 39 -6.89 4.37 11.12
N ASN A 40 -6.74 3.41 12.03
CA ASN A 40 -7.72 2.34 12.23
C ASN A 40 -9.09 2.88 12.66
N LYS A 41 -9.11 3.91 13.50
CA LYS A 41 -10.34 4.57 13.95
C LYS A 41 -11.00 5.34 12.81
N THR A 42 -10.23 6.06 12.01
CA THR A 42 -10.75 6.78 10.84
C THR A 42 -11.30 5.82 9.81
N GLU A 43 -10.61 4.73 9.49
CA GLU A 43 -11.09 3.73 8.52
C GLU A 43 -12.41 3.06 8.94
N ARG A 44 -12.57 2.79 10.24
CA ARG A 44 -13.84 2.28 10.79
C ARG A 44 -14.99 3.28 10.68
N MET A 45 -14.69 4.56 10.84
CA MET A 45 -15.67 5.66 10.72
C MET A 45 -15.97 6.01 9.26
N ASP A 46 -15.01 5.78 8.36
CA ASP A 46 -15.10 6.06 6.93
C ASP A 46 -15.92 5.00 6.17
N ARG A 47 -16.92 4.40 6.84
CA ARG A 47 -17.97 3.61 6.19
C ARG A 47 -18.75 4.53 5.27
N LYS A 48 -18.34 4.45 4.01
CA LYS A 48 -18.29 5.49 3.02
C LYS A 48 -19.48 6.41 2.75
N THR A 49 -20.69 6.37 3.32
CA THR A 49 -21.89 7.17 2.91
C THR A 49 -21.72 7.97 1.61
N GLY A 50 -21.42 7.26 0.53
CA GLY A 50 -21.14 7.86 -0.77
C GLY A 50 -22.48 8.19 -1.41
N PRO A 51 -22.54 9.08 -2.40
CA PRO A 51 -23.78 9.37 -3.13
C PRO A 51 -24.39 8.13 -3.82
N PHE A 52 -23.68 7.00 -3.86
CA PHE A 52 -24.09 5.75 -4.49
C PHE A 52 -24.10 4.52 -3.55
N GLN A 53 -23.98 4.69 -2.23
CA GLN A 53 -24.16 3.57 -1.31
C GLN A 53 -25.64 3.38 -1.00
N LEU A 54 -26.25 2.40 -1.68
CA LEU A 54 -27.65 2.03 -1.51
C LEU A 54 -27.79 1.11 -0.29
N ASP A 55 -28.66 1.49 0.65
CA ASP A 55 -29.06 0.62 1.75
C ASP A 55 -30.01 -0.46 1.21
N VAL A 56 -29.54 -1.70 1.18
CA VAL A 56 -30.27 -2.85 0.62
C VAL A 56 -31.64 -3.04 1.27
N ARG A 57 -31.80 -2.62 2.53
CA ARG A 57 -33.08 -2.71 3.25
C ARG A 57 -34.10 -1.68 2.80
N LYS A 58 -33.65 -0.59 2.17
CA LYS A 58 -34.49 0.54 1.70
C LYS A 58 -34.64 0.56 0.18
N LEU A 59 -34.12 -0.44 -0.51
CA LEU A 59 -34.30 -0.57 -1.95
C LEU A 59 -35.72 -1.03 -2.25
N ILE A 60 -36.51 -0.14 -2.86
CA ILE A 60 -37.76 -0.51 -3.53
C ILE A 60 -37.36 -1.11 -4.87
N ILE A 61 -37.52 -2.43 -5.00
CA ILE A 61 -37.28 -3.12 -6.27
C ILE A 61 -38.40 -2.71 -7.22
N LEU A 62 -38.08 -1.81 -8.16
CA LEU A 62 -38.95 -1.54 -9.32
C LEU A 62 -39.08 -2.85 -10.10
N ALA A 63 -40.31 -3.23 -10.43
CA ALA A 63 -40.62 -4.44 -11.18
C ALA A 63 -39.79 -4.52 -12.47
N GLU A 64 -39.43 -5.74 -12.85
CA GLU A 64 -38.60 -6.05 -14.00
C GLU A 64 -39.12 -5.39 -15.28
N LYS A 65 -38.23 -5.14 -16.25
CA LYS A 65 -38.63 -4.57 -17.53
C LYS A 65 -39.79 -5.40 -18.11
N PRO A 66 -40.87 -4.78 -18.62
CA PRO A 66 -42.02 -5.50 -19.18
C PRO A 66 -41.68 -6.37 -20.41
N ASN A 67 -40.46 -6.22 -20.95
CA ASN A 67 -39.92 -7.05 -22.02
C ASN A 67 -39.02 -8.19 -21.50
N TYR A 68 -39.09 -8.54 -20.21
CA TYR A 68 -38.39 -9.71 -19.69
C TYR A 68 -39.07 -10.97 -20.22
N VAL A 69 -38.63 -11.42 -21.39
CA VAL A 69 -38.98 -12.74 -21.90
C VAL A 69 -38.10 -13.72 -21.16
N THR A 70 -38.65 -14.41 -20.16
CA THR A 70 -38.06 -15.67 -19.70
C THR A 70 -38.11 -16.63 -20.89
N PRO A 71 -36.98 -17.11 -21.43
CA PRO A 71 -37.04 -18.11 -22.48
C PRO A 71 -37.71 -19.37 -21.90
N ASP A 72 -38.97 -19.60 -22.24
CA ASP A 72 -39.74 -20.83 -21.92
C ASP A 72 -39.33 -21.99 -22.83
N VAL A 73 -38.06 -21.99 -23.25
CA VAL A 73 -37.47 -23.07 -24.03
C VAL A 73 -37.10 -24.14 -23.02
N LYS A 74 -37.94 -25.17 -22.92
CA LYS A 74 -37.62 -26.39 -22.16
C LYS A 74 -36.51 -27.14 -22.89
N VAL A 75 -35.26 -26.75 -22.59
CA VAL A 75 -34.08 -27.43 -23.10
C VAL A 75 -34.06 -28.84 -22.52
N THR A 76 -33.98 -29.85 -23.38
CA THR A 76 -33.78 -31.22 -22.91
C THR A 76 -32.37 -31.37 -22.32
N ILE A 77 -32.20 -32.27 -21.35
CA ILE A 77 -30.89 -32.46 -20.68
C ILE A 77 -29.76 -32.72 -21.70
N LYS A 78 -30.08 -33.42 -22.79
CA LYS A 78 -29.13 -33.72 -23.87
C LYS A 78 -28.66 -32.47 -24.61
N GLU A 79 -29.60 -31.60 -25.01
CA GLU A 79 -29.28 -30.34 -25.68
C GLU A 79 -28.45 -29.41 -24.78
N PHE A 80 -28.72 -29.44 -23.48
CA PHE A 80 -27.95 -28.67 -22.49
C PHE A 80 -26.50 -29.15 -22.40
N GLU A 81 -26.26 -30.46 -22.33
CA GLU A 81 -24.91 -31.03 -22.33
C GLU A 81 -24.16 -30.77 -23.64
N GLU A 82 -24.85 -30.84 -24.78
CA GLU A 82 -24.27 -30.51 -26.09
C GLU A 82 -23.89 -29.03 -26.18
N ALA A 83 -24.75 -28.13 -25.69
CA ALA A 83 -24.46 -26.70 -25.63
C ALA A 83 -23.26 -26.37 -24.73
N ILE A 84 -23.13 -27.05 -23.58
CA ILE A 84 -21.94 -26.92 -22.73
C ILE A 84 -20.69 -27.38 -23.47
N LYS A 85 -20.72 -28.58 -24.08
CA LYS A 85 -19.58 -29.10 -24.85
C LYS A 85 -19.20 -28.18 -26.02
N LEU A 86 -20.19 -27.54 -26.66
CA LEU A 86 -19.96 -26.55 -27.71
C LEU A 86 -19.30 -25.29 -27.14
N MET A 87 -19.82 -24.74 -26.04
CA MET A 87 -19.20 -23.58 -25.38
C MET A 87 -17.76 -23.87 -24.97
N GLU A 88 -17.47 -25.05 -24.41
CA GLU A 88 -16.10 -25.39 -24.02
C GLU A 88 -15.12 -25.48 -25.19
N LYS A 89 -15.61 -25.89 -26.38
CA LYS A 89 -14.80 -25.92 -27.60
C LYS A 89 -14.60 -24.53 -28.20
N VAL A 90 -15.62 -23.69 -28.15
CA VAL A 90 -15.63 -22.37 -28.80
C VAL A 90 -15.03 -21.29 -27.89
N ASP A 91 -14.96 -21.52 -26.58
CA ASP A 91 -14.55 -20.52 -25.60
C ASP A 91 -13.12 -19.99 -25.85
N PRO A 92 -12.96 -18.77 -26.40
CA PRO A 92 -11.64 -18.21 -26.67
C PRO A 92 -10.95 -17.81 -25.36
N ILE A 93 -11.69 -17.75 -24.25
CA ILE A 93 -11.19 -17.38 -22.93
C ILE A 93 -10.24 -18.46 -22.40
N LYS A 94 -10.59 -19.74 -22.58
CA LYS A 94 -9.73 -20.87 -22.15
C LYS A 94 -8.42 -20.89 -22.95
N GLU A 95 -8.46 -20.52 -24.22
CA GLU A 95 -7.27 -20.44 -25.08
C GLU A 95 -6.40 -19.21 -24.83
N ARG A 96 -6.97 -18.11 -24.32
CA ARG A 96 -6.21 -16.90 -23.96
C ARG A 96 -5.23 -17.11 -22.81
N GLN A 97 -5.55 -18.02 -21.89
CA GLN A 97 -4.71 -18.28 -20.71
C GLN A 97 -3.55 -19.26 -21.00
N LYS A 98 -3.58 -19.97 -22.12
CA LYS A 98 -2.54 -20.94 -22.50
C LYS A 98 -1.23 -20.23 -22.90
N VAL A 99 -0.10 -20.85 -22.56
CA VAL A 99 1.22 -20.34 -22.93
C VAL A 99 1.46 -20.58 -24.44
N PRO A 100 2.21 -19.75 -25.18
CA PRO A 100 2.37 -19.91 -26.62
C PRO A 100 2.74 -21.31 -27.14
N PRO A 101 3.63 -22.11 -26.48
CA PRO A 101 3.92 -23.49 -26.90
C PRO A 101 2.76 -24.49 -26.69
N GLU A 102 1.76 -24.14 -25.89
CA GLU A 102 0.54 -24.94 -25.71
C GLU A 102 -0.55 -24.53 -26.70
N LYS A 103 -0.43 -23.32 -27.26
CA LYS A 103 -1.37 -22.77 -28.23
C LYS A 103 -0.98 -23.07 -29.68
N TYR A 104 0.32 -23.07 -29.98
CA TYR A 104 0.85 -23.27 -31.32
C TYR A 104 1.89 -24.40 -31.33
N ASN A 105 1.92 -25.18 -32.40
CA ASN A 105 2.87 -26.29 -32.55
C ASN A 105 4.32 -25.80 -32.78
N LEU A 106 4.47 -24.62 -33.38
CA LEU A 106 5.74 -24.02 -33.78
C LEU A 106 5.74 -22.52 -33.42
N PRO A 107 6.90 -21.91 -33.17
CA PRO A 107 7.00 -20.47 -32.97
C PRO A 107 6.60 -19.74 -34.27
N LEU A 108 5.72 -18.74 -34.15
CA LEU A 108 5.26 -17.95 -35.29
C LEU A 108 6.22 -16.80 -35.63
N THR A 109 7.05 -16.40 -34.67
CA THR A 109 7.98 -15.27 -34.81
C THR A 109 9.35 -15.63 -34.25
N VAL A 110 10.39 -14.95 -34.74
CA VAL A 110 11.79 -15.16 -34.28
C VAL A 110 11.94 -14.89 -32.78
N ALA A 111 11.22 -13.90 -32.24
CA ALA A 111 11.24 -13.59 -30.81
C ALA A 111 10.63 -14.71 -29.95
N GLN A 112 9.68 -15.49 -30.50
CA GLN A 112 9.10 -16.64 -29.81
C GLN A 112 10.01 -17.87 -29.83
N ASP A 113 10.88 -18.00 -30.85
CA ASP A 113 11.83 -19.10 -30.96
C ASP A 113 12.76 -19.15 -29.73
N TYR A 114 13.18 -17.97 -29.25
CA TYR A 114 13.93 -17.87 -28.02
C TYR A 114 13.08 -18.25 -26.80
N GLY A 115 13.43 -19.38 -26.17
CA GLY A 115 12.72 -19.89 -25.00
C GLY A 115 11.56 -20.82 -25.31
N TRP A 116 11.26 -21.10 -26.59
CA TRP A 116 10.17 -22.01 -26.97
C TRP A 116 10.34 -23.40 -26.37
N TYR A 117 11.59 -23.89 -26.37
CA TYR A 117 11.98 -25.20 -25.83
C TYR A 117 12.72 -25.09 -24.49
N SER A 118 12.70 -23.95 -23.79
CA SER A 118 13.51 -23.75 -22.58
C SER A 118 12.93 -24.38 -21.31
N LYS A 119 12.04 -25.37 -21.42
CA LYS A 119 11.53 -26.11 -20.26
C LYS A 119 12.69 -26.94 -19.71
N PRO A 120 13.23 -26.63 -18.52
CA PRO A 120 14.36 -27.38 -17.98
C PRO A 120 13.92 -28.82 -17.75
N LEU A 121 14.73 -29.79 -18.21
CA LEU A 121 14.44 -31.22 -18.05
C LEU A 121 14.27 -31.60 -16.56
N ILE A 122 14.98 -30.89 -15.69
CA ILE A 122 14.95 -31.10 -14.24
C ILE A 122 14.25 -29.91 -13.60
N LYS A 123 13.14 -30.18 -12.90
CA LYS A 123 12.49 -29.17 -12.03
C LYS A 123 13.49 -28.78 -10.94
N LYS A 124 13.70 -27.48 -10.74
CA LYS A 124 14.57 -26.98 -9.67
C LYS A 124 14.02 -27.49 -8.33
N HIS A 125 14.81 -28.30 -7.64
CA HIS A 125 14.41 -28.82 -6.35
C HIS A 125 14.53 -27.69 -5.29
N PRO A 126 13.56 -27.53 -4.38
CA PRO A 126 13.62 -26.49 -3.35
C PRO A 126 14.87 -26.60 -2.47
N LEU A 127 15.33 -27.81 -2.16
CA LEU A 127 16.58 -28.05 -1.41
C LEU A 127 17.83 -27.38 -2.03
N PHE A 128 17.87 -27.23 -3.36
CA PHE A 128 19.00 -26.63 -4.08
C PHE A 128 18.71 -25.21 -4.56
N THR A 129 17.57 -24.65 -4.16
CA THR A 129 17.20 -23.27 -4.47
C THR A 129 17.50 -22.43 -3.23
N TYR A 130 18.58 -21.65 -3.30
CA TYR A 130 18.99 -20.76 -2.22
C TYR A 130 18.67 -19.31 -2.61
N PRO A 131 17.41 -18.86 -2.50
CA PRO A 131 17.09 -17.46 -2.74
C PRO A 131 17.83 -16.61 -1.71
N LYS A 132 18.28 -15.43 -2.14
CA LYS A 132 18.81 -14.43 -1.20
C LYS A 132 17.63 -13.84 -0.44
N ASN A 133 17.26 -14.45 0.67
CA ASN A 133 16.28 -13.91 1.59
C ASN A 133 16.84 -12.64 2.26
N MET A 134 15.97 -11.68 2.54
CA MET A 134 16.35 -10.53 3.36
C MET A 134 16.58 -11.02 4.79
N CYS A 135 17.74 -10.69 5.36
CA CYS A 135 17.96 -10.79 6.80
C CYS A 135 17.45 -9.53 7.51
N GLU A 136 17.28 -9.60 8.82
CA GLU A 136 16.79 -8.49 9.66
C GLU A 136 17.58 -7.19 9.42
N ILE A 137 18.89 -7.30 9.22
CA ILE A 137 19.78 -6.16 8.95
C ILE A 137 19.45 -5.52 7.60
N THR A 138 19.25 -6.33 6.56
CA THR A 138 18.88 -5.82 5.23
C THR A 138 17.47 -5.27 5.19
N GLU A 139 16.54 -5.85 5.96
CA GLU A 139 15.17 -5.35 6.09
C GLU A 139 15.16 -4.00 6.83
N TYR A 140 15.92 -3.88 7.92
CA TYR A 140 16.13 -2.60 8.60
C TYR A 140 16.72 -1.55 7.66
N ALA A 141 17.74 -1.92 6.87
CA ALA A 141 18.37 -1.01 5.94
C ALA A 141 17.41 -0.51 4.85
N ASP A 142 16.54 -1.39 4.32
CA ASP A 142 15.52 -1.04 3.34
C ASP A 142 14.43 -0.15 3.96
N ALA A 143 13.92 -0.48 5.15
CA ALA A 143 12.95 0.35 5.88
C ALA A 143 13.52 1.73 6.24
N TYR A 144 14.78 1.78 6.65
CA TYR A 144 15.49 3.02 6.94
C TYR A 144 15.65 3.86 5.67
N TYR A 145 16.05 3.24 4.55
CA TYR A 145 16.16 3.93 3.26
C TYR A 145 14.82 4.50 2.79
N ARG A 146 13.73 3.74 2.93
CA ARG A 146 12.37 4.22 2.57
C ARG A 146 11.91 5.41 3.41
N SER A 147 12.27 5.45 4.69
CA SER A 147 11.83 6.51 5.61
C SER A 147 12.74 7.75 5.60
N GLN A 148 14.05 7.57 5.47
CA GLN A 148 15.06 8.64 5.59
C GLN A 148 15.67 9.04 4.24
N GLY A 149 15.38 8.31 3.16
CA GLY A 149 15.95 8.54 1.83
C GLY A 149 17.46 8.31 1.74
N ARG A 150 18.06 7.73 2.79
CA ARG A 150 19.50 7.50 2.93
C ARG A 150 19.73 6.13 3.55
N ASN A 151 20.85 5.49 3.22
CA ASN A 151 21.20 4.19 3.78
C ASN A 151 21.75 4.39 5.21
N PRO A 152 21.36 3.57 6.21
CA PRO A 152 21.82 3.73 7.60
C PRO A 152 23.34 3.61 7.77
N PHE A 153 24.03 2.97 6.82
CA PHE A 153 25.49 2.80 6.84
C PHE A 153 26.25 3.89 6.08
N GLN A 154 25.54 4.85 5.44
CA GLN A 154 26.19 6.01 4.85
C GLN A 154 26.70 6.93 5.96
N ARG A 155 27.97 7.33 5.87
CA ARG A 155 28.54 8.33 6.78
C ARG A 155 27.70 9.60 6.68
N LYS A 156 27.26 10.12 7.81
CA LYS A 156 26.69 11.47 7.86
C LYS A 156 27.78 12.41 7.39
N GLU A 157 27.52 13.16 6.32
CA GLU A 157 28.37 14.31 6.03
C GLU A 157 28.35 15.20 7.27
N PRO A 158 29.53 15.65 7.74
CA PRO A 158 29.58 16.52 8.90
C PRO A 158 28.68 17.72 8.61
N ILE A 159 27.76 17.99 9.54
CA ILE A 159 26.94 19.20 9.50
C ILE A 159 27.93 20.35 9.70
N VAL A 160 28.37 20.93 8.58
CA VAL A 160 29.03 22.22 8.60
C VAL A 160 27.91 23.21 8.90
N GLU A 161 27.79 23.59 10.17
CA GLU A 161 26.97 24.75 10.52
C GLU A 161 27.58 25.95 9.80
N GLU A 162 26.97 26.37 8.70
CA GLU A 162 27.35 27.56 7.95
C GLU A 162 27.03 28.80 8.78
N GLY A 163 27.89 29.09 9.75
CA GLY A 163 28.17 30.43 10.21
C GLY A 163 29.17 31.09 9.27
N ASP A 164 28.65 31.87 8.31
CA ASP A 164 29.26 33.01 7.62
C ASP A 164 30.79 32.99 7.35
N LYS A 165 31.14 32.66 6.09
CA LYS A 165 32.14 33.28 5.17
C LYS A 165 33.04 32.29 4.44
N GLY A 166 32.88 32.24 3.12
CA GLY A 166 34.02 32.29 2.20
C GLY A 166 34.31 31.06 1.34
N LYS A 167 34.01 31.21 0.05
CA LYS A 167 34.64 30.57 -1.14
C LYS A 167 34.49 29.06 -1.32
N GLY A 168 33.46 28.72 -2.10
CA GLY A 168 33.49 27.87 -3.30
C GLY A 168 34.34 26.61 -3.32
N LYS A 169 33.68 25.47 -3.56
CA LYS A 169 34.14 24.41 -4.46
C LYS A 169 32.94 23.60 -4.96
N GLU A 170 32.67 23.73 -6.25
CA GLU A 170 31.74 22.88 -6.98
C GLU A 170 32.26 21.44 -6.98
N GLY A 171 31.40 20.50 -6.60
CA GLY A 171 31.65 19.07 -6.63
C GLY A 171 30.42 18.34 -7.14
N ASN A 172 30.23 18.38 -8.46
CA ASN A 172 29.15 17.71 -9.17
C ASN A 172 29.37 16.19 -9.13
N ALA A 173 28.57 15.47 -8.35
CA ALA A 173 28.54 14.00 -8.36
C ALA A 173 27.13 13.52 -8.75
N LYS A 174 26.94 13.30 -10.06
CA LYS A 174 25.77 12.61 -10.61
C LYS A 174 25.61 11.21 -9.98
N PRO A 175 24.39 10.75 -9.72
CA PRO A 175 24.15 9.37 -9.32
C PRO A 175 24.50 8.42 -10.49
N GLN A 176 25.50 7.57 -10.29
CA GLN A 176 25.79 6.46 -11.20
C GLN A 176 24.66 5.43 -11.07
N THR A 177 23.85 5.30 -12.13
CA THR A 177 22.97 4.17 -12.36
C THR A 177 23.81 2.88 -12.40
N PRO A 178 23.48 1.82 -11.63
CA PRO A 178 24.21 0.57 -11.71
C PRO A 178 23.96 -0.11 -13.07
N ALA A 179 25.06 -0.48 -13.74
CA ALA A 179 25.04 -1.18 -15.01
C ALA A 179 24.28 -2.51 -14.88
N LYS A 180 23.30 -2.70 -15.77
CA LYS A 180 22.70 -4.02 -16.04
C LYS A 180 23.80 -4.96 -16.54
N LYS A 181 23.97 -6.10 -15.87
CA LYS A 181 24.52 -7.33 -16.45
C LYS A 181 23.44 -8.38 -16.42
#